data_AF-A0A814FS91-F1
#
_entry.id   AF-A0A814FS91-F1
#
_cell.length_a   1.000
_cell.length_b   1.000
_cell.length_c   1.000
_cell.angle_alpha   90.00
_cell.angle_beta   90.00
_cell.angle_gamma   90.00
#
_symmetry.space_group_name_H-M   'P 1'
#
loop_
_entity.id
_entity.type
_entity.pdbx_description
1 polymer ?
#
loop_
_entity_poly.entity_id
_entity_poly.type
_entity_poly.pdbx_seq_one_letter_code
_entity_poly.pdbx_strand_id
1 'polypeptide(L)'
;MYGDSDISSSINKPTDTNSSSKVLWEYTTNVNSIENLQGPFTTEQMIRLINTEGKLDKNKVSCRRVGTEQFYSIKRIDFDLYLD
;
A
#
# COMPACT_ATOMS: atom_id res chain seq x y z
N MET A 1 -45.54 -21.57 -6.48
CA MET A 1 -44.92 -20.44 -5.76
C MET A 1 -44.07 -21.00 -4.62
N TYR A 2 -42.80 -21.33 -4.90
CA TYR A 2 -41.74 -21.38 -3.88
C TYR A 2 -40.49 -20.84 -4.59
N GLY A 3 -40.01 -19.71 -4.10
CA GLY A 3 -38.88 -18.98 -4.67
C GLY A 3 -37.60 -19.67 -4.29
N ASP A 4 -36.85 -20.10 -5.31
CA ASP A 4 -35.47 -20.50 -5.16
C ASP A 4 -34.61 -19.24 -5.32
N SER A 5 -34.33 -18.61 -4.18
CA SER A 5 -33.38 -17.51 -4.08
C SER A 5 -32.04 -18.09 -3.65
N ASP A 6 -31.30 -18.67 -4.60
CA ASP A 6 -29.89 -18.95 -4.42
C ASP A 6 -29.12 -17.63 -4.37
N ILE A 7 -29.06 -17.07 -3.15
CA ILE A 7 -27.96 -16.23 -2.71
C ILE A 7 -26.72 -17.12 -2.71
N SER A 8 -25.96 -17.08 -3.80
CA SER A 8 -24.55 -17.45 -3.75
C SER A 8 -23.73 -16.18 -3.91
N SER A 9 -23.69 -15.40 -2.83
CA SER A 9 -22.62 -14.45 -2.57
C SER A 9 -21.33 -15.24 -2.33
N SER A 10 -20.67 -15.59 -3.41
CA SER A 10 -19.33 -16.14 -3.45
C SER A 10 -18.79 -15.67 -4.80
N ILE A 11 -17.76 -14.84 -4.87
CA ILE A 11 -16.42 -15.17 -4.41
C ILE A 11 -15.68 -13.86 -4.15
N ASN A 12 -14.99 -13.83 -3.01
CA ASN A 12 -13.94 -12.89 -2.66
C ASN A 12 -13.17 -12.44 -3.89
N LYS A 13 -12.91 -11.14 -4.02
CA LYS A 13 -12.03 -10.62 -5.06
C LYS A 13 -10.58 -10.75 -4.55
N PRO A 14 -9.80 -11.80 -4.85
CA PRO A 14 -8.36 -11.62 -4.86
C PRO A 14 -8.12 -10.73 -6.08
N THR A 15 -7.97 -9.42 -5.86
CA THR A 15 -7.31 -8.57 -6.86
C THR A 15 -5.83 -8.92 -6.85
N ASP A 16 -5.49 -10.14 -7.24
CA ASP A 16 -4.22 -10.45 -7.87
C ASP A 16 -4.41 -10.09 -9.34
N THR A 17 -4.35 -8.80 -9.63
CA THR A 17 -4.23 -8.33 -11.01
C THR A 17 -2.75 -8.13 -11.25
N ASN A 18 -2.12 -9.23 -11.64
CA ASN A 18 -0.90 -9.25 -12.42
C ASN A 18 -1.09 -8.34 -13.64
N SER A 19 -0.59 -7.12 -13.53
CA SER A 19 -0.42 -6.20 -14.64
C SER A 19 0.74 -5.33 -14.22
N SER A 20 1.68 -5.17 -15.13
CA SER A 20 2.84 -4.28 -15.14
C SER A 20 2.46 -2.80 -14.93
N SER A 21 1.82 -2.55 -13.80
CA SER A 21 1.32 -1.28 -13.31
C SER A 21 2.28 -0.86 -12.23
N LYS A 22 3.08 0.19 -12.51
CA LYS A 22 4.07 0.76 -11.60
C LYS A 22 3.54 0.74 -10.16
N VAL A 23 4.29 0.11 -9.25
CA VAL A 23 3.88 0.03 -7.84
C VAL A 23 3.86 1.45 -7.26
N LEU A 24 2.69 1.81 -6.75
CA LEU A 24 2.48 3.07 -6.06
C LEU A 24 2.39 2.82 -4.56
N TRP A 25 2.92 3.76 -3.80
CA TRP A 25 3.07 3.66 -2.36
C TRP A 25 2.48 4.87 -1.65
N GLU A 26 1.93 4.60 -0.48
CA GLU A 26 1.45 5.62 0.45
C GLU A 26 2.18 5.41 1.78
N TYR A 27 2.59 6.50 2.44
CA TYR A 27 3.20 6.41 3.76
C TYR A 27 2.47 7.29 4.75
N THR A 28 2.58 6.93 6.02
CA THR A 28 2.09 7.74 7.14
C THR A 28 3.07 7.67 8.29
N THR A 29 3.18 8.76 9.03
CA THR A 29 3.89 8.82 10.32
C THR A 29 3.02 8.34 11.47
N ASN A 30 1.71 8.16 11.24
CA ASN A 30 0.77 7.69 12.24
C ASN A 30 -0.22 6.71 11.61
N VAL A 31 -0.05 5.42 11.92
CA VAL A 31 -0.91 4.34 11.40
C VAL A 31 -2.38 4.44 11.85
N ASN A 32 -2.67 5.21 12.91
CA ASN A 32 -4.04 5.43 13.39
C ASN A 32 -4.71 6.66 12.74
N SER A 33 -3.96 7.48 12.01
CA SER A 33 -4.47 8.69 11.34
C SER A 33 -4.34 8.55 9.83
N ILE A 34 -5.44 8.14 9.18
CA ILE A 34 -5.55 8.09 7.71
C ILE A 34 -5.41 9.51 7.10
N GLU A 35 -5.69 10.54 7.88
CA GLU A 35 -5.53 11.96 7.53
C GLU A 35 -4.06 12.34 7.25
N ASN A 36 -3.11 11.61 7.84
CA ASN A 36 -1.67 11.81 7.64
C ASN A 36 -1.09 10.90 6.54
N LEU A 37 -1.95 10.22 5.79
CA LEU A 37 -1.51 9.41 4.68
C LEU A 37 -1.05 10.30 3.52
N GLN A 38 0.21 10.13 3.12
CA GLN A 38 0.83 10.84 2.02
C GLN A 38 1.03 9.87 0.86
N GLY A 39 0.51 10.21 -0.31
CA GLY A 39 0.62 9.43 -1.53
C GLY A 39 -0.38 9.89 -2.59
N PRO A 40 -0.47 9.17 -3.72
CA PRO A 40 0.36 8.04 -4.13
C PRO A 40 1.73 8.49 -4.66
N PHE A 41 2.81 7.84 -4.21
CA PHE A 41 4.18 8.04 -4.69
C PHE A 41 4.68 6.84 -5.47
N THR A 42 5.56 7.05 -6.45
CA THR A 42 6.28 5.94 -7.10
C THR A 42 7.37 5.39 -6.17
N THR A 43 7.78 4.15 -6.42
CA THR A 43 8.92 3.51 -5.72
C THR A 43 10.15 4.42 -5.66
N GLU A 44 10.54 5.04 -6.79
CA GLU A 44 11.68 5.98 -6.85
C GLU A 44 11.50 7.21 -5.94
N GLN A 45 10.30 7.83 -5.97
CA GLN A 45 10.00 9.00 -5.14
C GLN A 45 10.04 8.64 -3.66
N MET A 46 9.54 7.46 -3.33
CA MET A 46 9.53 6.97 -1.97
C MET A 46 10.94 6.69 -1.46
N ILE A 47 11.79 6.05 -2.28
CA ILE A 47 13.22 5.87 -1.97
C ILE A 47 13.87 7.22 -1.71
N ARG A 48 13.64 8.24 -2.56
CA ARG A 48 14.17 9.60 -2.35
C ARG A 48 13.67 10.22 -1.05
N LEU A 49 12.39 10.10 -0.74
CA LEU A 49 11.78 10.59 0.50
C LEU A 49 12.39 9.91 1.74
N ILE A 50 12.57 8.59 1.69
CA ILE A 50 13.14 7.78 2.77
C ILE A 50 14.64 8.09 2.97
N ASN A 51 15.35 8.37 1.88
CA ASN A 51 16.76 8.76 1.90
C ASN A 51 16.96 10.25 2.22
N THR A 52 15.91 11.07 2.18
CA THR A 52 15.99 12.46 2.61
C THR A 52 16.09 12.49 4.15
N GLU A 53 17.31 12.62 4.65
CA GLU A 53 17.57 12.72 6.09
C GLU A 53 16.76 13.86 6.73
N GLY A 54 16.20 13.59 7.91
CA GLY A 54 15.41 14.56 8.68
C GLY A 54 13.96 14.74 8.25
N LYS A 55 13.52 14.16 7.11
CA LYS A 55 12.14 14.31 6.64
C LYS A 55 11.21 13.19 7.12
N LEU A 56 11.71 11.96 7.20
CA LEU A 56 10.94 10.77 7.57
C LEU A 56 11.71 9.91 8.57
N ASP A 57 11.18 9.79 9.78
CA ASP A 57 11.74 8.89 10.78
C ASP A 57 11.38 7.45 10.44
N LYS A 58 12.35 6.69 9.94
CA LYS A 58 12.12 5.31 9.48
C LYS A 58 11.57 4.36 10.56
N ASN A 59 11.62 4.72 11.85
CA ASN A 59 11.00 3.95 12.92
C ASN A 59 9.52 4.31 13.16
N LYS A 60 9.11 5.53 12.82
CA LYS A 60 7.73 6.01 12.99
C LYS A 60 6.92 5.98 11.71
N VAL A 61 7.60 5.88 10.57
CA VAL A 61 6.98 5.87 9.25
C VAL A 61 6.63 4.45 8.83
N SER A 62 5.37 4.26 8.51
CA SER A 62 4.85 3.04 7.91
C SER A 62 4.30 3.34 6.53
N CYS A 63 4.36 2.38 5.64
CA CYS A 63 3.85 2.51 4.30
C CYS A 63 3.07 1.29 3.83
N ARG A 64 2.29 1.51 2.78
CA ARG A 64 1.50 0.48 2.13
C ARG A 64 1.53 0.70 0.63
N ARG A 65 1.25 -0.36 -0.11
CA ARG A 65 0.95 -0.24 -1.55
C ARG A 65 -0.46 0.33 -1.70
N VAL A 66 -0.63 1.24 -2.67
CA VAL A 66 -1.95 1.75 -3.04
C VAL A 66 -2.84 0.57 -3.39
N GLY A 67 -4.02 0.50 -2.76
CA GLY A 67 -4.96 -0.62 -2.93
C GLY A 67 -4.74 -1.81 -1.99
N THR A 68 -3.77 -1.73 -1.06
CA THR A 68 -3.62 -2.69 0.04
C THR A 68 -3.99 -2.03 1.36
N GLU A 69 -4.53 -2.79 2.32
CA GLU A 69 -4.88 -2.28 3.65
C GLU A 69 -3.74 -2.41 4.67
N GLN A 70 -2.72 -3.20 4.34
CA GLN A 70 -1.64 -3.55 5.26
C GLN A 70 -0.52 -2.52 5.22
N PHE A 71 -0.23 -1.93 6.38
CA PHE A 71 0.91 -1.05 6.59
C PHE A 71 2.11 -1.84 7.10
N TYR A 72 3.27 -1.54 6.53
CA TYR A 72 4.55 -2.11 6.91
C TYR A 72 5.54 -0.99 7.19
N SER A 73 6.47 -1.20 8.12
CA SER A 73 7.53 -0.23 8.36
C SER A 73 8.40 -0.08 7.11
N ILE A 74 8.73 1.16 6.74
CA ILE A 74 9.56 1.42 5.55
C ILE A 74 10.96 0.78 5.62
N LYS A 75 11.44 0.41 6.81
CA LYS A 75 12.69 -0.33 7.01
C LYS A 75 12.60 -1.81 6.62
N ARG A 76 11.40 -2.38 6.58
CA ARG A 76 11.16 -3.80 6.29
C ARG A 76 10.88 -4.07 4.82
N ILE A 77 10.62 -3.02 4.05
CA ILE A 77 10.35 -3.12 2.62
C ILE A 77 11.61 -2.74 1.89
N ASP A 78 12.02 -3.62 0.99
CA ASP A 78 13.06 -3.32 0.03
C ASP A 78 12.40 -2.77 -1.25
N PHE A 79 12.47 -1.45 -1.43
CA PHE A 79 11.86 -0.76 -2.57
C PHE A 79 12.61 -1.03 -3.87
N ASP A 80 13.89 -1.41 -3.80
CA ASP A 80 14.72 -1.71 -4.96
C ASP A 80 14.17 -2.90 -5.75
N LEU A 81 13.57 -3.88 -5.06
CA LEU A 81 12.86 -5.02 -5.67
C LEU A 81 11.66 -4.63 -6.56
N TYR A 82 11.22 -3.37 -6.49
CA TYR A 82 10.10 -2.83 -7.25
C TYR A 82 10.53 -1.77 -8.28
N LEU A 83 11.84 -1.57 -8.46
CA LEU A 83 12.42 -0.85 -9.57
C LEU A 83 12.78 -1.87 -10.65
N ASP A 84 11.91 -2.01 -11.66
CA ASP A 84 12.22 -2.73 -12.91
C ASP A 84 12.96 -1.80 -13.87
#